data_AF-A0AAD5MAB2-F1
#
_entry.id   AF-A0AAD5MAB2-F1
#
_cell.length_a   1.000
_cell.length_b   1.000
_cell.length_c   1.000
_cell.angle_alpha   90.00
_cell.angle_beta   90.00
_cell.angle_gamma   90.00
#
_symmetry.space_group_name_H-M   'P 1'
#
loop_
_entity.id
_entity.type
_entity.pdbx_description
1 polymer ?
#
loop_
_entity_poly.entity_id
_entity_poly.type
_entity_poly.pdbx_seq_one_letter_code
_entity_poly.pdbx_strand_id
1 'polypeptide(L)'
;MDGVPSTDDHQQVTILIRQVGPRNATVFNRIVNRLARQRSIQVSENPRRIFHANFVTTVNPELVRFGELQAHRRVLGLIGVACAQPSTSAGSVKKVSSASDDGSTALITERRRSSLAAGATIDELRNNYEKVKNDYSNTLVDSRCILLGYDEVDVSAYFSSREVLIFHRLEESDELETGIREFMRAIYFVLESKRLDLSFEKMECPPCPVLPEEEKFRIGVENKSSKTYKRKCIGRSRKQNSDYAMLTGLPQLALDSYGASIEMLKTANDMLWFAGACEGWACAAMSLLYDGLSSCTNMYRVPSVNPTQMRDISTDDYSTSGPCPSAVAGSQHSLRASLGHQRHRSDENTRLPVADDSIEGAESRRSRMPWAVLRGERFKEKIEASAILEKFELALENYAKFSFAAMIEYDCMMKAVSLYRYQRMYVDMEVFHRDHISKFLEDSFTRFDNHTKAAICNNSSILYREVGFTRKCSFFCPS
;
A
#
# COMPACT_ATOMS: atom_id res chain seq x y z
N MET A 1 0.52 -11.88 4.31
CA MET A 1 -0.29 -12.68 3.38
C MET A 1 0.49 -12.56 2.10
N ASP A 2 1.46 -13.43 1.93
CA ASP A 2 2.57 -13.19 1.01
C ASP A 2 2.48 -14.31 -0.03
N GLY A 3 2.30 -13.96 -1.29
CA GLY A 3 2.38 -14.95 -2.36
C GLY A 3 1.86 -14.49 -3.71
N VAL A 4 0.58 -14.14 -3.80
CA VAL A 4 -0.09 -13.93 -5.10
C VAL A 4 -0.09 -12.43 -5.48
N PRO A 5 0.48 -12.06 -6.64
CA PRO A 5 0.41 -10.68 -7.14
C PRO A 5 -1.04 -10.21 -7.27
N SER A 6 -1.33 -9.01 -6.77
CA SER A 6 -2.68 -8.45 -6.72
C SER A 6 -2.75 -7.05 -7.31
N THR A 7 -3.95 -6.62 -7.71
CA THR A 7 -4.20 -5.23 -8.11
C THR A 7 -4.00 -4.26 -6.97
N ASP A 8 -4.26 -4.71 -5.73
CA ASP A 8 -4.15 -3.89 -4.51
C ASP A 8 -2.70 -3.45 -4.28
N ASP A 9 -1.71 -4.17 -4.82
CA ASP A 9 -0.29 -3.81 -4.73
C ASP A 9 -0.05 -2.40 -5.30
N HIS A 10 -0.77 -2.01 -6.37
CA HIS A 10 -0.62 -0.69 -6.99
C HIS A 10 -1.12 0.47 -6.10
N GLN A 11 -1.89 0.18 -5.05
CA GLN A 11 -2.41 1.18 -4.10
C GLN A 11 -1.59 1.24 -2.80
N GLN A 12 -0.58 0.39 -2.63
CA GLN A 12 0.14 0.24 -1.37
C GLN A 12 1.58 0.75 -1.47
N VAL A 13 1.99 1.48 -0.45
CA VAL A 13 3.36 1.93 -0.28
C VAL A 13 4.17 0.89 0.50
N THR A 14 5.29 0.43 -0.06
CA THR A 14 6.18 -0.51 0.63
C THR A 14 7.01 0.20 1.70
N ILE A 15 6.87 -0.25 2.95
CA ILE A 15 7.66 0.17 4.11
C ILE A 15 8.46 -1.03 4.61
N LEU A 16 9.79 -0.92 4.51
CA LEU A 16 10.72 -1.97 4.90
C LEU A 16 11.04 -1.87 6.40
N ILE A 17 10.93 -2.97 7.12
CA ILE A 17 11.28 -3.08 8.54
C ILE A 17 12.57 -3.90 8.66
N ARG A 18 13.61 -3.33 9.28
CA ARG A 18 14.90 -4.00 9.50
C ARG A 18 15.32 -3.95 10.95
N GLN A 19 15.84 -5.07 11.43
CA GLN A 19 16.55 -5.12 12.70
C GLN A 19 17.95 -4.54 12.50
N VAL A 20 18.27 -3.45 13.21
CA VAL A 20 19.55 -2.71 13.08
C VAL A 20 20.43 -2.82 14.32
N GLY A 21 19.86 -3.25 15.44
CA GLY A 21 20.56 -3.52 16.70
C GLY A 21 20.69 -5.03 17.01
N PRO A 22 21.00 -5.38 18.27
CA PRO A 22 21.12 -6.77 18.71
C PRO A 22 19.88 -7.60 18.38
N ARG A 23 20.10 -8.86 17.98
CA ARG A 23 19.00 -9.76 17.60
C ARG A 23 18.10 -10.06 18.79
N ASN A 24 16.85 -9.61 18.69
CA ASN A 24 15.74 -9.96 19.55
C ASN A 24 14.52 -10.26 18.68
N ALA A 25 14.40 -11.53 18.24
CA ALA A 25 13.36 -11.95 17.30
C ALA A 25 11.96 -11.82 17.89
N THR A 26 11.78 -12.08 19.19
CA THR A 26 10.49 -12.00 19.87
C THR A 26 9.94 -10.57 19.84
N VAL A 27 10.75 -9.59 20.23
CA VAL A 27 10.33 -8.18 20.24
C VAL A 27 10.17 -7.66 18.82
N PHE A 28 11.09 -8.00 17.91
CA PHE A 28 11.01 -7.63 16.49
C PHE A 28 9.69 -8.11 15.86
N ASN A 29 9.34 -9.39 16.03
CA ASN A 29 8.10 -9.94 15.48
C ASN A 29 6.85 -9.31 16.11
N ARG A 30 6.88 -8.96 17.40
CA ARG A 30 5.77 -8.22 18.04
C ARG A 30 5.59 -6.83 17.43
N ILE A 31 6.69 -6.10 17.19
CA ILE A 31 6.64 -4.79 16.52
C ILE A 31 6.10 -4.95 15.10
N VAL A 32 6.64 -5.86 14.30
CA VAL A 32 6.16 -6.14 12.94
C VAL A 32 4.66 -6.42 12.94
N ASN A 33 4.16 -7.24 13.88
CA ASN A 33 2.73 -7.53 14.01
C ASN A 33 1.88 -6.30 14.41
N ARG A 34 2.40 -5.39 15.24
CA ARG A 34 1.70 -4.13 15.57
C ARG A 34 1.66 -3.18 14.38
N LEU A 35 2.79 -3.02 13.68
CA LEU A 35 2.87 -2.20 12.46
C LEU A 35 1.94 -2.74 11.36
N ALA A 36 1.91 -4.07 11.18
CA ALA A 36 1.01 -4.72 10.24
C ALA A 36 -0.49 -4.57 10.57
N ARG A 37 -0.87 -4.03 11.75
CA ARG A 37 -2.26 -3.63 12.05
C ARG A 37 -2.55 -2.17 11.66
N GLN A 38 -1.53 -1.34 11.49
CA GLN A 38 -1.64 0.06 11.07
C GLN A 38 -1.48 0.23 9.55
N ARG A 39 -2.06 -0.66 8.75
CA ARG A 39 -1.88 -0.69 7.28
C ARG A 39 -2.48 0.48 6.53
N SER A 40 -3.33 1.28 7.17
CA SER A 40 -4.03 2.37 6.50
C SER A 40 -4.26 3.55 7.42
N ILE A 41 -4.13 4.76 6.87
CA ILE A 41 -4.51 6.00 7.54
C ILE A 41 -5.45 6.81 6.66
N GLN A 42 -6.38 7.54 7.29
CA GLN A 42 -7.15 8.56 6.59
C GLN A 42 -6.33 9.84 6.50
N VAL A 43 -6.14 10.33 5.26
CA VAL A 43 -5.29 11.49 4.94
C VAL A 43 -6.11 12.69 4.45
N SER A 44 -7.36 12.47 4.06
CA SER A 44 -8.33 13.51 3.72
C SER A 44 -9.74 13.04 4.08
N GLU A 45 -10.60 13.94 4.55
CA GLU A 45 -11.99 13.64 4.90
C GLU A 45 -12.96 13.90 3.75
N ASN A 46 -12.68 14.89 2.91
CA ASN A 46 -13.57 15.30 1.82
C ASN A 46 -12.79 15.72 0.55
N PRO A 47 -12.76 14.86 -0.50
CA PRO A 47 -13.25 13.49 -0.50
C PRO A 47 -12.43 12.62 0.46
N ARG A 48 -13.06 11.60 1.05
CA ARG A 48 -12.37 10.65 1.93
C ARG A 48 -11.24 9.97 1.14
N ARG A 49 -10.00 10.07 1.64
CA ARG A 49 -8.83 9.39 1.07
C ARG A 49 -8.14 8.55 2.12
N ILE A 50 -7.78 7.35 1.73
CA ILE A 50 -7.06 6.38 2.56
C ILE A 50 -5.70 6.14 1.92
N PHE A 51 -4.65 6.26 2.73
CA PHE A 51 -3.28 5.93 2.34
C PHE A 51 -2.94 4.56 2.91
N HIS A 52 -2.49 3.64 2.05
CA HIS A 52 -2.20 2.26 2.41
C HIS A 52 -0.69 2.00 2.45
N ALA A 53 -0.24 1.33 3.51
CA ALA A 53 1.13 0.90 3.69
C ALA A 53 1.22 -0.64 3.80
N ASN A 54 2.17 -1.19 3.06
CA ASN A 54 2.58 -2.58 3.16
C ASN A 54 3.88 -2.67 3.97
N PHE A 55 3.74 -3.08 5.23
CA PHE A 55 4.87 -3.29 6.14
C PHE A 55 5.49 -4.67 5.88
N VAL A 56 6.72 -4.68 5.36
CA VAL A 56 7.43 -5.91 4.97
C VAL A 56 8.78 -6.01 5.67
N THR A 57 9.20 -7.22 6.00
CA THR A 57 10.53 -7.46 6.57
C THR A 57 11.56 -7.83 5.50
N THR A 58 11.12 -8.11 4.28
CA THR A 58 11.95 -8.52 3.14
C THR A 58 11.32 -8.00 1.85
N VAL A 59 12.16 -7.67 0.87
CA VAL A 59 11.74 -7.26 -0.47
C VAL A 59 12.45 -8.11 -1.50
N ASN A 60 11.81 -8.35 -2.65
CA ASN A 60 12.42 -9.06 -3.77
C ASN A 60 13.29 -8.07 -4.58
N PRO A 61 14.63 -8.21 -4.60
CA PRO A 61 15.51 -7.30 -5.33
C PRO A 61 15.19 -7.20 -6.83
N GLU A 62 14.78 -8.32 -7.44
CA GLU A 62 14.42 -8.38 -8.87
C GLU A 62 13.17 -7.57 -9.19
N LEU A 63 12.26 -7.40 -8.21
CA LEU A 63 11.06 -6.57 -8.39
C LEU A 63 11.33 -5.11 -8.03
N VAL A 64 12.18 -4.84 -7.03
CA VAL A 64 12.55 -3.48 -6.62
C VAL A 64 13.22 -2.71 -7.76
N ARG A 65 14.00 -3.39 -8.61
CA ARG A 65 14.64 -2.76 -9.79
C ARG A 65 13.64 -2.17 -10.80
N PHE A 66 12.39 -2.62 -10.78
CA PHE A 66 11.30 -2.08 -11.59
C PHE A 66 10.56 -0.92 -10.91
N GLY A 67 11.05 -0.41 -9.77
CA GLY A 67 10.43 0.71 -9.05
C GLY A 67 10.28 1.97 -9.90
N GLU A 68 11.19 2.21 -10.86
CA GLU A 68 11.03 3.31 -11.81
C GLU A 68 9.84 3.10 -12.76
N LEU A 69 9.60 1.86 -13.19
CA LEU A 69 8.47 1.50 -14.03
C LEU A 69 7.17 1.46 -13.25
N GLN A 70 7.19 0.96 -12.01
CA GLN A 70 6.01 0.70 -11.18
C GLN A 70 6.28 1.18 -9.75
N ALA A 71 5.80 2.36 -9.39
CA ALA A 71 6.21 3.04 -8.16
C ALA A 71 5.86 2.27 -6.87
N HIS A 72 4.83 1.43 -6.87
CA HIS A 72 4.44 0.61 -5.72
C HIS A 72 5.54 -0.40 -5.29
N ARG A 73 6.47 -0.74 -6.20
CA ARG A 73 7.60 -1.62 -5.90
C ARG A 73 8.77 -0.91 -5.21
N ARG A 74 8.75 0.42 -5.15
CA ARG A 74 9.78 1.21 -4.48
C ARG A 74 9.69 1.03 -2.97
N VAL A 75 10.83 0.90 -2.32
CA VAL A 75 10.92 1.06 -0.86
C VAL A 75 10.87 2.55 -0.57
N LEU A 76 9.71 3.04 -0.14
CA LEU A 76 9.48 4.47 0.12
C LEU A 76 9.62 4.79 1.61
N GLY A 77 9.48 3.81 2.50
CA GLY A 77 9.71 3.97 3.93
C GLY A 77 10.68 2.93 4.50
N LEU A 78 11.48 3.34 5.48
CA LEU A 78 12.34 2.44 6.26
C LEU A 78 12.03 2.59 7.76
N ILE A 79 11.87 1.46 8.44
CA ILE A 79 11.79 1.39 9.89
C ILE A 79 12.94 0.52 10.41
N GLY A 80 13.92 1.14 11.04
CA GLY A 80 14.92 0.46 11.86
C GLY A 80 14.31 0.03 13.19
N VAL A 81 14.69 -1.13 13.70
CA VAL A 81 14.28 -1.61 15.02
C VAL A 81 15.50 -2.08 15.80
N ALA A 82 15.65 -1.58 17.02
CA ALA A 82 16.69 -2.02 17.94
C ALA A 82 16.19 -2.07 19.38
N CYS A 83 16.74 -3.01 20.14
CA CYS A 83 16.45 -3.18 21.55
C CYS A 83 17.76 -3.28 22.32
N ALA A 84 17.88 -2.49 23.39
CA ALA A 84 18.97 -2.60 24.33
C ALA A 84 18.94 -3.99 24.97
N GLN A 85 20.11 -4.60 25.15
CA GLN A 85 20.21 -5.85 25.87
C GLN A 85 20.14 -5.58 27.38
N PRO A 86 19.40 -6.41 28.15
CA PRO A 86 19.49 -6.35 29.60
C PRO A 86 20.94 -6.61 29.99
N SER A 87 21.53 -5.72 30.79
CA SER A 87 22.85 -5.97 31.37
C SER A 87 22.78 -7.22 32.24
N THR A 88 23.31 -8.35 31.75
CA THR A 88 23.54 -9.53 32.60
C THR A 88 24.76 -9.28 33.47
N SER A 89 24.65 -8.35 34.43
CA SER A 89 25.52 -8.32 35.60
C SER A 89 24.84 -9.07 36.74
N ALA A 90 24.66 -10.38 36.57
CA ALA A 90 24.51 -11.25 37.72
C ALA A 90 25.83 -11.21 38.49
N GLY A 91 25.80 -10.61 39.68
CA GLY A 91 26.97 -10.37 40.49
C GLY A 91 27.75 -11.65 40.77
N SER A 92 29.01 -11.68 40.34
CA SER A 92 30.00 -12.52 41.00
C SER A 92 30.27 -11.92 42.38
N VAL A 93 29.52 -12.37 43.38
CA VAL A 93 29.89 -12.17 44.79
C VAL A 93 31.17 -12.96 45.02
N LYS A 94 32.33 -12.35 44.75
CA LYS A 94 33.60 -12.82 45.29
C LYS A 94 33.61 -12.46 46.76
N LYS A 95 33.25 -13.45 47.57
CA LYS A 95 33.47 -13.47 49.01
C LYS A 95 34.97 -13.61 49.23
N VAL A 96 35.67 -12.49 49.49
CA VAL A 96 36.98 -12.51 50.16
C VAL A 96 36.93 -11.47 51.27
N SER A 97 37.20 -11.96 52.46
CA SER A 97 37.15 -11.29 53.75
C SER A 97 38.36 -10.39 54.02
N SER A 98 38.09 -9.40 54.89
CA SER A 98 38.91 -8.79 55.96
C SER A 98 39.77 -7.54 55.73
N ALA A 99 39.47 -6.55 56.58
CA ALA A 99 40.23 -5.40 57.12
C ALA A 99 40.52 -4.23 56.16
N SER A 100 40.35 -2.94 56.49
CA SER A 100 40.22 -2.19 57.76
C SER A 100 39.70 -0.76 57.48
N ASP A 101 39.25 -0.06 58.54
CA ASP A 101 38.86 1.36 58.67
C ASP A 101 39.51 2.38 57.69
N ASP A 102 38.75 3.36 57.19
CA ASP A 102 38.56 4.66 57.87
C ASP A 102 37.54 5.57 57.14
N GLY A 103 36.92 6.50 57.86
CA GLY A 103 35.74 7.26 57.44
C GLY A 103 35.97 8.47 56.52
N SER A 104 35.02 8.76 55.62
CA SER A 104 34.69 10.12 55.17
C SER A 104 33.33 10.16 54.45
N THR A 105 32.49 11.10 54.88
CA THR A 105 31.14 11.39 54.38
C THR A 105 31.19 12.00 52.98
N ALA A 106 30.65 11.33 51.97
CA ALA A 106 30.37 11.94 50.67
C ALA A 106 29.04 11.40 50.10
N LEU A 107 28.09 12.31 49.86
CA LEU A 107 26.85 12.07 49.14
C LEU A 107 27.18 11.71 47.68
N ILE A 108 27.30 10.42 47.39
CA ILE A 108 27.43 9.91 46.02
C ILE A 108 26.03 9.81 45.46
N THR A 109 25.69 10.73 44.56
CA THR A 109 24.58 10.60 43.63
C THR A 109 24.82 9.32 42.81
N GLU A 110 23.96 8.30 42.98
CA GLU A 110 23.99 7.09 42.16
C GLU A 110 23.67 7.43 40.70
N ARG A 111 24.67 7.90 39.97
CA ARG A 111 24.70 7.76 38.50
C ARG A 111 24.79 6.27 38.23
N ARG A 112 23.64 5.63 37.97
CA ARG A 112 23.57 4.34 37.28
C ARG A 112 24.23 4.49 35.92
N ARG A 113 25.56 4.32 35.87
CA ARG A 113 26.29 4.12 34.62
C ARG A 113 25.74 2.85 33.99
N SER A 114 24.99 3.01 32.91
CA SER A 114 24.76 2.00 31.87
C SER A 114 26.12 1.65 31.26
N SER A 115 26.92 0.85 31.98
CA SER A 115 28.11 0.24 31.40
C SER A 115 27.64 -0.81 30.39
N LEU A 116 27.56 -0.39 29.13
CA LEU A 116 27.32 -1.22 27.96
C LEU A 116 28.46 -2.24 27.85
N ALA A 117 28.30 -3.39 28.49
CA ALA A 117 29.17 -4.53 28.29
C ALA A 117 28.43 -5.55 27.41
N ALA A 118 29.02 -5.85 26.25
CA ALA A 118 28.65 -6.89 25.27
C ALA A 118 27.40 -6.66 24.38
N GLY A 119 26.96 -5.41 24.19
CA GLY A 119 25.95 -5.03 23.18
C GLY A 119 26.54 -4.10 22.12
N ALA A 120 25.94 -4.10 20.92
CA ALA A 120 26.28 -3.13 19.87
C ALA A 120 26.16 -1.70 20.42
N THR A 121 27.18 -0.87 20.23
CA THR A 121 27.15 0.53 20.68
C THR A 121 26.07 1.33 19.93
N ILE A 122 25.62 2.45 20.48
CA ILE A 122 24.66 3.34 19.78
C ILE A 122 25.24 3.82 18.44
N ASP A 123 26.56 3.99 18.37
CA ASP A 123 27.27 4.33 17.13
C ASP A 123 27.20 3.19 16.09
N GLU A 124 27.47 1.94 16.49
CA GLU A 124 27.30 0.78 15.61
C GLU A 124 25.86 0.63 15.11
N LEU A 125 24.88 0.86 15.97
CA LEU A 125 23.46 0.84 15.62
C LEU A 125 23.15 1.92 14.58
N ARG A 126 23.65 3.14 14.76
CA ARG A 126 23.52 4.23 13.78
C ARG A 126 24.15 3.86 12.45
N ASN A 127 25.37 3.32 12.47
CA ASN A 127 26.07 2.91 11.26
C ASN A 127 25.31 1.82 10.50
N ASN A 128 24.75 0.84 11.20
CA ASN A 128 23.90 -0.19 10.60
C ASN A 128 22.61 0.39 10.00
N TYR A 129 21.97 1.32 10.71
CA TYR A 129 20.77 2.00 10.21
C TYR A 129 21.05 2.83 8.95
N GLU A 130 22.12 3.62 8.95
CA GLU A 130 22.55 4.42 7.81
C GLU A 130 22.97 3.54 6.62
N LYS A 131 23.61 2.39 6.87
CA LYS A 131 23.91 1.42 5.81
C LYS A 131 22.65 0.95 5.09
N VAL A 132 21.63 0.54 5.84
CA VAL A 132 20.34 0.11 5.27
C VAL A 132 19.63 1.27 4.56
N LYS A 133 19.69 2.47 5.12
CA LYS A 133 19.13 3.69 4.51
C LYS A 133 19.77 3.98 3.15
N ASN A 134 21.08 3.82 3.06
CA ASN A 134 21.85 4.05 1.83
C ASN A 134 21.50 3.05 0.72
N ASP A 135 21.21 1.79 1.06
CA ASP A 135 20.79 0.75 0.09
C ASP A 135 19.54 1.15 -0.72
N TYR A 136 18.68 2.03 -0.16
CA TYR A 136 17.43 2.48 -0.78
C TYR A 136 17.35 3.99 -1.01
N SER A 137 18.48 4.70 -0.91
CA SER A 137 18.55 6.18 -0.97
C SER A 137 17.88 6.79 -2.22
N ASN A 138 17.88 6.08 -3.35
CA ASN A 138 17.26 6.54 -4.59
C ASN A 138 15.72 6.58 -4.54
N THR A 139 15.10 5.80 -3.68
CA THR A 139 13.63 5.68 -3.60
C THR A 139 13.06 6.10 -2.26
N LEU A 140 13.86 6.03 -1.19
CA LEU A 140 13.44 6.27 0.18
C LEU A 140 12.93 7.71 0.35
N VAL A 141 11.75 7.84 0.95
CA VAL A 141 11.07 9.13 1.20
C VAL A 141 11.27 9.58 2.65
N ASP A 142 11.06 8.67 3.59
CA ASP A 142 11.26 8.92 5.01
C ASP A 142 11.79 7.66 5.69
N SER A 143 12.48 7.83 6.81
CA SER A 143 13.07 6.75 7.57
C SER A 143 13.00 7.04 9.07
N ARG A 144 12.58 6.05 9.86
CA ARG A 144 12.56 6.15 11.33
C ARG A 144 13.19 4.93 11.99
N CYS A 145 13.64 5.08 13.23
CA CYS A 145 14.22 4.02 14.03
C CYS A 145 13.46 3.88 15.36
N ILE A 146 12.92 2.70 15.63
CA ILE A 146 12.28 2.35 16.90
C ILE A 146 13.35 1.80 17.84
N LEU A 147 13.56 2.48 18.95
CA LEU A 147 14.57 2.16 19.95
C LEU A 147 13.90 1.77 21.27
N LEU A 148 14.19 0.57 21.76
CA LEU A 148 13.64 0.06 23.02
C LEU A 148 14.72 -0.07 24.09
N GLY A 149 14.50 0.52 25.26
CA GLY A 149 15.39 0.42 26.42
C GLY A 149 16.67 1.25 26.33
N TYR A 150 16.75 2.21 25.40
CA TYR A 150 17.84 3.17 25.29
C TYR A 150 17.51 4.47 26.04
N ASP A 151 18.54 5.14 26.58
CA ASP A 151 18.39 6.45 27.21
C ASP A 151 18.28 7.55 26.15
N GLU A 152 17.34 8.47 26.34
CA GLU A 152 17.06 9.54 25.38
C GLU A 152 18.25 10.51 25.22
N VAL A 153 18.97 10.79 26.30
CA VAL A 153 20.14 11.69 26.28
C VAL A 153 21.25 11.07 25.43
N ASP A 154 21.52 9.78 25.64
CA ASP A 154 22.54 9.05 24.88
C ASP A 154 22.17 8.97 23.39
N VAL A 155 20.90 8.70 23.06
CA VAL A 155 20.42 8.62 21.66
C VAL A 155 20.48 9.97 20.96
N SER A 156 20.15 11.07 21.64
CA SER A 156 20.11 12.42 21.07
C SER A 156 21.46 12.92 20.53
N ALA A 157 22.57 12.34 21.00
CA ALA A 157 23.91 12.63 20.49
C ALA A 157 24.18 12.01 19.10
N TYR A 158 23.41 10.98 18.70
CA TYR A 158 23.64 10.21 17.47
C TYR A 158 22.49 10.33 16.46
N PHE A 159 21.26 10.54 16.92
CA PHE A 159 20.07 10.58 16.07
C PHE A 159 19.34 11.93 16.17
N SER A 160 18.74 12.36 15.06
CA SER A 160 17.77 13.46 15.09
C SER A 160 16.49 13.00 15.80
N SER A 161 15.87 13.88 16.60
CA SER A 161 14.60 13.59 17.28
C SER A 161 13.48 13.19 16.32
N ARG A 162 13.51 13.67 15.07
CA ARG A 162 12.53 13.30 14.02
C ARG A 162 12.70 11.86 13.52
N GLU A 163 13.91 11.31 13.62
CA GLU A 163 14.26 9.99 13.08
C GLU A 163 14.04 8.87 14.08
N VAL A 164 13.71 9.15 15.35
CA VAL A 164 13.62 8.13 16.40
C VAL A 164 12.26 8.09 17.09
N LEU A 165 11.87 6.88 17.47
CA LEU A 165 10.76 6.60 18.40
C LEU A 165 11.35 5.78 19.55
N ILE A 166 11.47 6.38 20.73
CA ILE A 166 12.15 5.78 21.89
C ILE A 166 11.10 5.33 22.91
N PHE A 167 11.20 4.10 23.38
CA PHE A 167 10.35 3.58 24.46
C PHE A 167 11.19 2.79 25.47
N HIS A 168 10.79 2.79 26.75
CA HIS A 168 11.47 1.97 27.75
C HIS A 168 11.18 0.47 27.54
N ARG A 169 9.90 0.13 27.28
CA ARG A 169 9.42 -1.22 27.00
C ARG A 169 8.38 -1.19 25.88
N LEU A 170 8.19 -2.34 25.22
CA LEU A 170 7.18 -2.45 24.17
C LEU A 170 5.76 -2.33 24.74
N GLU A 171 5.52 -2.82 25.96
CA GLU A 171 4.23 -2.76 26.63
C GLU A 171 3.81 -1.32 26.99
N GLU A 172 4.76 -0.39 27.12
CA GLU A 172 4.54 1.01 27.48
C GLU A 172 4.54 1.94 26.24
N SER A 173 4.54 1.37 25.04
CA SER A 173 4.63 2.13 23.79
C SER A 173 3.26 2.45 23.19
N ASP A 174 2.40 3.10 23.98
CA ASP A 174 1.05 3.52 23.56
C ASP A 174 1.11 4.57 22.43
N GLU A 175 2.23 5.31 22.33
CA GLU A 175 2.46 6.31 21.30
C GLU A 175 3.03 5.72 20.00
N LEU A 176 3.39 4.43 19.97
CA LEU A 176 3.98 3.80 18.78
C LEU A 176 3.05 3.94 17.57
N GLU A 177 1.78 3.56 17.70
CA GLU A 177 0.84 3.66 16.59
C GLU A 177 0.65 5.12 16.14
N THR A 178 0.70 6.08 17.06
CA THR A 178 0.62 7.51 16.71
C THR A 178 1.86 7.95 15.94
N GLY A 179 3.06 7.61 16.42
CA GLY A 179 4.32 7.89 15.71
C GLY A 179 4.34 7.27 14.31
N ILE A 180 3.82 6.05 14.15
CA ILE A 180 3.75 5.37 12.85
C ILE A 180 2.70 6.01 11.92
N ARG A 181 1.56 6.47 12.45
CA ARG A 181 0.60 7.24 11.66
C ARG A 181 1.21 8.55 11.17
N GLU A 182 1.98 9.25 12.00
CA GLU A 182 2.71 10.46 11.58
C GLU A 182 3.79 10.16 10.53
N PHE A 183 4.47 9.01 10.65
CA PHE A 183 5.42 8.54 9.65
C PHE A 183 4.75 8.30 8.30
N MET A 184 3.61 7.60 8.29
CA MET A 184 2.83 7.38 7.08
C MET A 184 2.33 8.70 6.48
N ARG A 185 1.91 9.67 7.29
CA ARG A 185 1.54 11.03 6.82
C ARG A 185 2.70 11.75 6.16
N ALA A 186 3.90 11.68 6.75
CA ALA A 186 5.09 12.29 6.17
C ALA A 186 5.40 11.73 4.77
N ILE A 187 5.35 10.40 4.61
CA ILE A 187 5.50 9.77 3.29
C ILE A 187 4.41 10.24 2.33
N TYR A 188 3.14 10.20 2.76
CA TYR A 188 2.01 10.64 1.95
C TYR A 188 2.19 12.06 1.41
N PHE A 189 2.59 13.03 2.25
CA PHE A 189 2.75 14.43 1.80
C PHE A 189 3.83 14.59 0.74
N VAL A 190 4.93 13.84 0.83
CA VAL A 190 5.99 13.88 -0.19
C VAL A 190 5.49 13.27 -1.51
N LEU A 191 4.77 12.15 -1.45
CA LEU A 191 4.19 11.54 -2.65
C LEU A 191 3.12 12.43 -3.30
N GLU A 192 2.27 13.06 -2.48
CA GLU A 192 1.25 14.01 -2.95
C GLU A 192 1.89 15.25 -3.57
N SER A 193 3.01 15.74 -3.00
CA SER A 193 3.80 16.83 -3.60
C SER A 193 4.37 16.43 -4.97
N LYS A 194 5.00 15.25 -5.08
CA LYS A 194 5.49 14.71 -6.37
C LYS A 194 4.38 14.52 -7.39
N ARG A 195 3.18 14.14 -6.95
CA ARG A 195 1.99 14.01 -7.80
C ARG A 195 1.49 15.37 -8.31
N LEU A 196 1.57 16.41 -7.49
CA LEU A 196 1.15 17.76 -7.88
C LEU A 196 2.17 18.47 -8.78
N ASP A 197 3.43 18.06 -8.76
CA ASP A 197 4.46 18.59 -9.64
C ASP A 197 4.30 18.11 -11.09
N LEU A 198 3.69 18.97 -11.91
CA LEU A 198 3.52 18.78 -13.37
C LEU A 198 4.49 19.65 -14.18
N SER A 199 5.57 20.14 -13.57
CA SER A 199 6.54 21.02 -14.25
C SER A 199 7.17 20.37 -15.48
N PHE A 200 7.34 19.05 -15.46
CA PHE A 200 7.90 18.25 -16.55
C PHE A 200 7.18 18.44 -17.91
N GLU A 201 5.89 18.81 -17.92
CA GLU A 201 5.15 19.05 -19.17
C GLU A 201 5.63 20.30 -19.91
N LYS A 202 6.13 21.28 -19.17
CA LYS A 202 6.54 22.59 -19.70
C LYS A 202 8.03 22.64 -20.00
N MET A 203 8.81 21.69 -19.50
CA MET A 203 10.25 21.64 -19.71
C MET A 203 10.59 21.46 -21.19
N GLU A 204 11.64 22.14 -21.64
CA GLU A 204 12.18 21.93 -22.99
C GLU A 204 12.79 20.53 -23.12
N CYS A 205 13.56 20.12 -22.11
CA CYS A 205 14.15 18.80 -21.95
C CYS A 205 13.60 18.13 -20.67
N PRO A 206 12.42 17.47 -20.73
CA PRO A 206 11.85 16.79 -19.58
C PRO A 206 12.73 15.62 -19.12
N PRO A 207 12.71 15.28 -17.81
CA PRO A 207 13.39 14.09 -17.32
C PRO A 207 12.85 12.84 -18.02
N CYS A 208 13.75 11.90 -18.32
CA CYS A 208 13.41 10.61 -18.90
C CYS A 208 13.78 9.52 -17.90
N PRO A 209 12.84 9.06 -17.05
CA PRO A 209 13.10 7.94 -16.16
C PRO A 209 13.52 6.71 -16.96
N VAL A 210 14.51 5.96 -16.48
CA VAL A 210 15.07 4.79 -17.17
C VAL A 210 15.11 3.59 -16.25
N LEU A 211 14.95 2.40 -16.83
CA LEU A 211 15.14 1.14 -16.13
C LEU A 211 16.53 0.55 -16.39
N PRO A 212 17.07 -0.24 -15.44
CA PRO A 212 18.23 -1.08 -15.72
C PRO A 212 17.97 -1.99 -16.93
N GLU A 213 18.98 -2.17 -17.77
CA GLU A 213 18.97 -3.07 -18.94
C GLU A 213 18.02 -2.71 -20.10
N GLU A 214 17.15 -1.70 -19.97
CA GLU A 214 16.22 -1.32 -21.05
C GLU A 214 16.97 -0.83 -22.30
N GLU A 215 18.22 -0.36 -22.14
CA GLU A 215 19.06 0.13 -23.23
C GLU A 215 19.34 -0.93 -24.29
N LYS A 216 19.46 -2.19 -23.85
CA LYS A 216 19.76 -3.35 -24.70
C LYS A 216 18.64 -3.65 -25.70
N PHE A 217 17.44 -3.14 -25.43
CA PHE A 217 16.25 -3.32 -26.25
C PHE A 217 15.92 -2.07 -27.06
N ARG A 218 16.78 -1.04 -27.03
CA ARG A 218 16.62 0.14 -27.90
C ARG A 218 17.04 -0.19 -29.32
N ILE A 219 16.22 0.23 -30.28
CA ILE A 219 16.52 0.12 -31.71
C ILE A 219 17.07 1.48 -32.18
N GLY A 220 18.36 1.52 -32.52
CA GLY A 220 19.02 2.72 -33.03
C GLY A 220 19.40 3.76 -31.96
N VAL A 221 19.87 4.91 -32.43
CA VAL A 221 20.30 6.03 -31.57
C VAL A 221 19.15 7.01 -31.39
N GLU A 222 18.79 7.31 -30.14
CA GLU A 222 17.70 8.25 -29.84
C GLU A 222 18.13 9.69 -30.07
N ASN A 223 17.36 10.42 -30.88
CA ASN A 223 17.55 11.85 -31.05
C ASN A 223 16.86 12.61 -29.91
N LYS A 224 17.65 13.06 -28.91
CA LYS A 224 17.16 13.77 -27.73
C LYS A 224 16.48 15.12 -28.03
N SER A 225 16.75 15.74 -29.18
CA SER A 225 16.09 16.98 -29.59
C SER A 225 14.78 16.75 -30.36
N SER A 226 14.43 15.50 -30.66
CA SER A 226 13.23 15.18 -31.42
C SER A 226 11.96 15.37 -30.59
N LYS A 227 10.87 15.79 -31.27
CA LYS A 227 9.53 15.88 -30.66
C LYS A 227 9.05 14.51 -30.13
N THR A 228 9.42 13.43 -30.80
CA THR A 228 9.10 12.05 -30.39
C THR A 228 9.78 11.69 -29.08
N TYR A 229 11.08 11.97 -28.93
CA TYR A 229 11.80 11.75 -27.68
C TYR A 229 11.24 12.61 -26.55
N LYS A 230 10.95 13.90 -26.81
CA LYS A 230 10.28 14.74 -25.80
C LYS A 230 8.94 14.13 -25.35
N ARG A 231 8.13 13.63 -26.28
CA ARG A 231 6.85 12.96 -25.99
C ARG A 231 7.05 11.67 -25.17
N LYS A 232 8.08 10.88 -25.47
CA LYS A 232 8.51 9.73 -24.65
C LYS A 232 8.75 10.14 -23.20
N CYS A 233 9.60 11.15 -22.97
CA CYS A 233 9.95 11.62 -21.62
C CYS A 233 8.72 12.08 -20.82
N ILE A 234 7.83 12.86 -21.44
CA ILE A 234 6.61 13.33 -20.80
C ILE A 234 5.66 12.15 -20.54
N GLY A 235 5.54 11.20 -21.48
CA GLY A 235 4.74 10.00 -21.31
C GLY A 235 5.19 9.16 -20.10
N ARG A 236 6.50 8.95 -19.94
CA ARG A 236 7.08 8.25 -18.78
C ARG A 236 6.85 9.00 -17.47
N SER A 237 7.09 10.31 -17.47
CA SER A 237 6.89 11.16 -16.28
C SER A 237 5.41 11.20 -15.87
N ARG A 238 4.50 11.31 -16.85
CA ARG A 238 3.05 11.22 -16.64
C ARG A 238 2.67 9.86 -16.04
N LYS A 239 3.21 8.76 -16.56
CA LYS A 239 2.99 7.41 -16.02
C LYS A 239 3.34 7.35 -14.53
N GLN A 240 4.54 7.79 -14.16
CA GLN A 240 4.97 7.81 -12.75
C GLN A 240 4.08 8.72 -11.88
N ASN A 241 3.65 9.85 -12.44
CA ASN A 241 2.69 10.74 -11.77
C ASN A 241 1.34 10.04 -11.54
N SER A 242 0.88 9.21 -12.48
CA SER A 242 -0.30 8.36 -12.32
C SER A 242 -0.10 7.28 -11.24
N ASP A 243 1.09 6.69 -11.14
CA ASP A 243 1.42 5.75 -10.05
C ASP A 243 1.30 6.44 -8.69
N TYR A 244 1.80 7.67 -8.55
CA TYR A 244 1.64 8.44 -7.31
C TYR A 244 0.17 8.74 -7.00
N ALA A 245 -0.67 9.00 -8.01
CA ALA A 245 -2.11 9.15 -7.82
C ALA A 245 -2.77 7.86 -7.29
N MET A 246 -2.34 6.69 -7.74
CA MET A 246 -2.78 5.41 -7.16
C MET A 246 -2.35 5.29 -5.69
N LEU A 247 -1.07 5.53 -5.41
CA LEU A 247 -0.50 5.41 -4.06
C LEU A 247 -1.09 6.43 -3.05
N THR A 248 -1.58 7.58 -3.51
CA THR A 248 -2.23 8.59 -2.66
C THR A 248 -3.75 8.47 -2.60
N GLY A 249 -4.32 7.36 -3.09
CA GLY A 249 -5.74 7.05 -2.96
C GLY A 249 -6.65 7.83 -3.92
N LEU A 250 -6.17 8.11 -5.13
CA LEU A 250 -6.90 8.81 -6.20
C LEU A 250 -7.02 7.97 -7.48
N PRO A 251 -7.66 6.78 -7.45
CA PRO A 251 -7.71 5.87 -8.59
C PRO A 251 -8.45 6.46 -9.80
N GLN A 252 -9.45 7.33 -9.60
CA GLN A 252 -10.15 8.00 -10.71
C GLN A 252 -9.22 8.97 -11.46
N LEU A 253 -8.45 9.78 -10.74
CA LEU A 253 -7.47 10.68 -11.36
C LEU A 253 -6.34 9.89 -12.03
N ALA A 254 -5.92 8.78 -11.42
CA ALA A 254 -4.92 7.90 -11.99
C ALA A 254 -5.39 7.33 -13.33
N LEU A 255 -6.65 6.91 -13.44
CA LEU A 255 -7.23 6.35 -14.67
C LEU A 255 -7.09 7.32 -15.86
N ASP A 256 -7.51 8.57 -15.70
CA ASP A 256 -7.44 9.60 -16.74
C ASP A 256 -5.98 9.90 -17.12
N SER A 257 -5.11 9.99 -16.10
CA SER A 257 -3.68 10.28 -16.25
C SER A 257 -2.92 9.15 -16.96
N TYR A 258 -3.24 7.88 -16.66
CA TYR A 258 -2.71 6.73 -17.36
C TYR A 258 -3.19 6.71 -18.82
N GLY A 259 -4.45 7.04 -19.09
CA GLY A 259 -4.99 7.15 -20.45
C GLY A 259 -4.16 8.11 -21.31
N ALA A 260 -3.88 9.31 -20.79
CA ALA A 260 -3.01 10.27 -21.47
C ALA A 260 -1.58 9.74 -21.67
N SER A 261 -1.02 9.05 -20.67
CA SER A 261 0.32 8.44 -20.78
C SER A 261 0.38 7.37 -21.86
N ILE A 262 -0.63 6.51 -21.96
CA ILE A 262 -0.75 5.44 -22.97
C ILE A 262 -0.68 6.01 -24.38
N GLU A 263 -1.43 7.07 -24.68
CA GLU A 263 -1.43 7.71 -26.00
C GLU A 263 -0.05 8.28 -26.37
N MET A 264 0.61 8.93 -25.41
CA MET A 264 1.93 9.52 -25.60
C MET A 264 3.00 8.46 -25.85
N LEU A 265 3.01 7.41 -25.03
CA LEU A 265 3.99 6.32 -25.10
C LEU A 265 3.79 5.46 -26.35
N LYS A 266 2.54 5.20 -26.75
CA LYS A 266 2.23 4.52 -28.01
C LYS A 266 2.75 5.29 -29.21
N THR A 267 2.50 6.61 -29.24
CA THR A 267 2.97 7.48 -30.33
C THR A 267 4.49 7.61 -30.36
N ALA A 268 5.13 7.53 -29.19
CA ALA A 268 6.58 7.56 -29.07
C ALA A 268 7.26 6.19 -29.31
N ASN A 269 6.49 5.13 -29.57
CA ASN A 269 6.95 3.76 -29.74
C ASN A 269 7.76 3.23 -28.52
N ASP A 270 7.37 3.63 -27.31
CA ASP A 270 8.01 3.22 -26.06
C ASP A 270 7.24 2.08 -25.39
N MET A 271 7.36 0.89 -25.97
CA MET A 271 6.45 -0.23 -25.71
C MET A 271 6.54 -0.79 -24.28
N LEU A 272 7.70 -0.72 -23.62
CA LEU A 272 7.86 -1.19 -22.23
C LEU A 272 7.08 -0.32 -21.25
N TRP A 273 7.21 1.01 -21.40
CA TRP A 273 6.51 1.96 -20.55
C TRP A 273 5.03 2.04 -20.90
N PHE A 274 4.69 1.87 -22.18
CA PHE A 274 3.31 1.67 -22.63
C PHE A 274 2.64 0.48 -21.93
N ALA A 275 3.33 -0.67 -21.84
CA ALA A 275 2.83 -1.84 -21.10
C ALA A 275 2.58 -1.50 -19.62
N GLY A 276 3.52 -0.81 -18.98
CA GLY A 276 3.37 -0.35 -17.60
C GLY A 276 2.23 0.63 -17.38
N ALA A 277 1.93 1.49 -18.35
CA ALA A 277 0.78 2.38 -18.31
C ALA A 277 -0.54 1.62 -18.51
N CYS A 278 -0.57 0.61 -19.38
CA CYS A 278 -1.75 -0.25 -19.57
C CYS A 278 -2.06 -1.08 -18.31
N GLU A 279 -1.05 -1.71 -17.70
CA GLU A 279 -1.22 -2.43 -16.43
C GLU A 279 -1.74 -1.50 -15.32
N GLY A 280 -1.14 -0.30 -15.20
CA GLY A 280 -1.54 0.70 -14.22
C GLY A 280 -2.98 1.18 -14.42
N TRP A 281 -3.39 1.43 -15.67
CA TRP A 281 -4.77 1.78 -16.02
C TRP A 281 -5.75 0.69 -15.64
N ALA A 282 -5.43 -0.58 -15.97
CA ALA A 282 -6.28 -1.72 -15.64
C ALA A 282 -6.43 -1.90 -14.12
N CYS A 283 -5.34 -1.73 -13.36
CA CYS A 283 -5.39 -1.78 -11.90
C CYS A 283 -6.20 -0.63 -11.29
N ALA A 284 -6.08 0.59 -11.84
CA ALA A 284 -6.89 1.74 -11.42
C ALA A 284 -8.39 1.51 -11.69
N ALA A 285 -8.72 0.98 -12.87
CA ALA A 285 -10.07 0.60 -13.25
C ALA A 285 -10.65 -0.47 -12.33
N MET A 286 -9.89 -1.54 -12.05
CA MET A 286 -10.30 -2.59 -11.13
C MET A 286 -10.51 -2.06 -9.71
N SER A 287 -9.65 -1.15 -9.25
CA SER A 287 -9.82 -0.49 -7.96
C SER A 287 -11.15 0.24 -7.88
N LEU A 288 -11.53 1.01 -8.91
CA LEU A 288 -12.80 1.75 -8.94
C LEU A 288 -14.04 0.84 -8.99
N LEU A 289 -13.92 -0.35 -9.62
CA LEU A 289 -15.03 -1.29 -9.76
C LEU A 289 -15.18 -2.23 -8.56
N TYR A 290 -14.08 -2.65 -7.94
CA TYR A 290 -14.05 -3.77 -7.00
C TYR A 290 -13.47 -3.44 -5.61
N ASP A 291 -13.11 -2.18 -5.31
CA ASP A 291 -12.55 -1.74 -3.99
C ASP A 291 -13.34 -2.27 -2.77
N GLY A 292 -14.67 -2.39 -2.92
CA GLY A 292 -15.58 -2.87 -1.87
C GLY A 292 -15.49 -4.37 -1.58
N LEU A 293 -14.85 -5.17 -2.44
CA LEU A 293 -14.73 -6.63 -2.31
C LEU A 293 -13.40 -7.06 -1.68
N SER A 294 -12.33 -6.26 -1.80
CA SER A 294 -11.02 -6.56 -1.23
C SER A 294 -11.01 -6.54 0.30
N SER A 295 -11.90 -5.75 0.93
CA SER A 295 -12.07 -5.72 2.40
C SER A 295 -12.84 -6.92 2.99
N CYS A 296 -13.41 -7.79 2.15
CA CYS A 296 -14.34 -8.86 2.57
C CYS A 296 -13.70 -10.25 2.68
N THR A 297 -12.37 -10.38 2.56
CA THR A 297 -11.69 -11.69 2.70
C THR A 297 -11.64 -12.21 4.14
N ASN A 298 -12.11 -11.43 5.12
CA ASN A 298 -12.64 -12.02 6.35
C ASN A 298 -14.03 -12.55 6.06
N MET A 299 -14.13 -13.82 5.63
CA MET A 299 -15.41 -14.53 5.67
C MET A 299 -16.00 -14.37 7.06
N TYR A 300 -17.09 -13.62 7.19
CA TYR A 300 -17.96 -13.75 8.35
C TYR A 300 -18.44 -15.19 8.32
N ARG A 301 -17.98 -15.97 9.30
CA ARG A 301 -18.50 -17.32 9.53
C ARG A 301 -19.99 -17.13 9.80
N VAL A 302 -20.83 -17.42 8.82
CA VAL A 302 -22.27 -17.50 9.04
C VAL A 302 -22.44 -18.57 10.11
N PRO A 303 -23.06 -18.26 11.27
CA PRO A 303 -23.34 -19.27 12.28
C PRO A 303 -24.13 -20.38 11.60
N SER A 304 -23.65 -21.62 11.70
CA SER A 304 -24.41 -22.77 11.23
C SER A 304 -25.78 -22.74 11.90
N VAL A 305 -26.84 -22.65 11.10
CA VAL A 305 -28.22 -22.76 11.56
C VAL A 305 -28.38 -24.11 12.23
N ASN A 306 -28.78 -24.13 13.50
CA ASN A 306 -28.98 -25.37 14.23
C ASN A 306 -30.20 -26.12 13.67
N PRO A 307 -30.21 -27.47 13.67
CA PRO A 307 -31.29 -28.28 13.06
C PRO A 307 -32.69 -27.99 13.59
N THR A 308 -32.80 -27.36 14.76
CA THR A 308 -34.06 -26.92 15.35
C THR A 308 -34.70 -25.73 14.62
N GLN A 309 -33.92 -24.86 13.97
CA GLN A 309 -34.43 -23.69 13.25
C GLN A 309 -34.93 -24.00 11.82
N MET A 310 -34.70 -25.21 11.31
CA MET A 310 -35.29 -25.66 10.03
C MET A 310 -36.70 -26.23 10.18
N ARG A 311 -37.16 -26.59 11.39
CA ARG A 311 -38.49 -27.18 11.57
C ARG A 311 -39.63 -26.15 11.54
N ASP A 312 -39.34 -24.89 11.80
CA ASP A 312 -40.37 -23.83 11.83
C ASP A 312 -40.62 -23.19 10.45
N ILE A 313 -39.94 -23.64 9.39
CA ILE A 313 -40.10 -23.13 8.02
C ILE A 313 -41.00 -24.04 7.16
N SER A 314 -41.41 -25.22 7.68
CA SER A 314 -42.12 -26.24 6.89
C SER A 314 -43.62 -26.37 7.16
N THR A 315 -44.26 -25.35 7.73
CA THR A 315 -45.73 -25.31 7.86
C THR A 315 -46.25 -23.94 7.45
N ASP A 316 -46.57 -23.82 6.16
CA ASP A 316 -47.88 -23.35 5.67
C ASP A 316 -47.74 -22.65 4.31
N ASP A 317 -47.90 -23.42 3.25
CA ASP A 317 -48.38 -22.92 1.95
C ASP A 317 -49.82 -23.43 1.79
N TYR A 318 -50.81 -22.52 1.75
CA TYR A 318 -51.80 -22.46 0.65
C TYR A 318 -52.79 -21.28 0.80
N SER A 319 -52.99 -20.58 -0.33
CA SER A 319 -54.21 -19.85 -0.77
C SER A 319 -54.54 -18.40 -0.31
N THR A 320 -54.38 -17.48 -1.27
CA THR A 320 -55.45 -16.67 -1.92
C THR A 320 -56.12 -15.48 -1.19
N SER A 321 -55.79 -14.28 -1.70
CA SER A 321 -56.61 -13.05 -1.93
C SER A 321 -57.54 -12.45 -0.86
N GLY A 322 -57.40 -11.13 -0.64
CA GLY A 322 -58.52 -10.23 -0.30
C GLY A 322 -58.28 -9.24 0.86
N PRO A 323 -58.99 -8.09 0.92
CA PRO A 323 -58.51 -6.84 1.53
C PRO A 323 -58.96 -6.55 2.98
N CYS A 324 -58.27 -5.60 3.64
CA CYS A 324 -58.51 -4.94 4.95
C CYS A 324 -59.99 -4.74 5.34
N PRO A 325 -60.43 -4.71 6.64
CA PRO A 325 -60.05 -3.64 7.61
C PRO A 325 -60.15 -3.92 9.15
N SER A 326 -59.51 -3.02 9.93
CA SER A 326 -59.84 -2.45 11.27
C SER A 326 -60.30 -3.24 12.52
N ALA A 327 -59.91 -2.65 13.67
CA ALA A 327 -60.48 -2.68 15.04
C ALA A 327 -60.03 -3.84 15.97
N VAL A 328 -59.87 -3.73 17.30
CA VAL A 328 -59.87 -2.67 18.35
C VAL A 328 -59.36 -3.36 19.66
N ALA A 329 -58.64 -2.61 20.52
CA ALA A 329 -58.41 -2.78 21.99
C ALA A 329 -57.78 -4.08 22.55
N GLY A 330 -56.96 -4.08 23.61
CA GLY A 330 -56.50 -3.02 24.51
C GLY A 330 -55.72 -3.59 25.71
N SER A 331 -55.13 -2.67 26.51
CA SER A 331 -54.64 -2.82 27.90
C SER A 331 -53.42 -3.72 28.18
N GLN A 332 -52.46 -3.41 29.07
CA GLN A 332 -52.22 -2.26 29.97
C GLN A 332 -50.87 -2.46 30.72
N HIS A 333 -50.22 -1.34 31.12
CA HIS A 333 -49.23 -1.13 32.22
C HIS A 333 -47.80 -1.74 32.12
N SER A 334 -46.67 -1.09 32.51
CA SER A 334 -46.39 0.21 33.15
C SER A 334 -44.88 0.60 33.10
N LEU A 335 -44.59 1.90 32.89
CA LEU A 335 -43.56 2.79 33.56
C LEU A 335 -42.04 2.51 33.38
N ARG A 336 -41.10 3.47 33.21
CA ARG A 336 -41.07 4.96 33.10
C ARG A 336 -39.62 5.46 32.80
N ALA A 337 -39.51 6.54 32.00
CA ALA A 337 -38.49 7.64 32.00
C ALA A 337 -36.99 7.37 31.67
N SER A 338 -36.23 8.24 30.97
CA SER A 338 -36.49 9.58 30.39
C SER A 338 -35.28 10.11 29.58
N LEU A 339 -35.59 11.03 28.63
CA LEU A 339 -34.80 12.15 28.06
C LEU A 339 -33.60 11.81 27.15
N GLY A 340 -33.48 12.28 25.90
CA GLY A 340 -34.18 13.32 25.14
C GLY A 340 -33.16 14.35 24.62
N HIS A 341 -33.07 14.56 23.29
CA HIS A 341 -33.01 15.86 22.61
C HIS A 341 -32.72 15.68 21.11
N GLN A 342 -33.73 16.00 20.30
CA GLN A 342 -33.72 16.04 18.84
C GLN A 342 -33.90 17.52 18.47
N ARG A 343 -33.02 18.10 17.63
CA ARG A 343 -33.16 19.48 17.16
C ARG A 343 -33.52 19.52 15.68
N HIS A 344 -34.62 20.23 15.43
CA HIS A 344 -35.23 20.54 14.15
C HIS A 344 -34.66 21.85 13.56
N ARG A 345 -34.88 22.03 12.25
CA ARG A 345 -34.47 23.11 11.35
C ARG A 345 -35.30 24.38 11.53
N SER A 346 -34.72 25.52 11.14
CA SER A 346 -35.46 26.67 10.58
C SER A 346 -34.51 27.60 9.80
N ASP A 347 -34.91 27.93 8.57
CA ASP A 347 -34.38 29.01 7.70
C ASP A 347 -34.93 30.37 8.15
N GLU A 348 -34.18 31.47 7.97
CA GLU A 348 -34.77 32.78 7.65
C GLU A 348 -33.79 33.71 6.90
N ASN A 349 -34.35 34.43 5.92
CA ASN A 349 -33.75 35.40 5.00
C ASN A 349 -33.36 36.73 5.66
N THR A 350 -32.35 37.44 5.11
CA THR A 350 -32.39 38.92 4.98
C THR A 350 -31.53 39.43 3.80
N ARG A 351 -32.03 40.46 3.10
CA ARG A 351 -31.55 41.02 1.82
C ARG A 351 -30.86 42.40 1.97
N LEU A 352 -29.78 42.63 1.19
CA LEU A 352 -29.35 43.82 0.39
C LEU A 352 -29.04 45.20 1.09
N PRO A 353 -28.28 46.17 0.48
CA PRO A 353 -28.05 46.42 -0.95
C PRO A 353 -26.62 46.89 -1.42
N VAL A 354 -26.57 47.22 -2.73
CA VAL A 354 -25.47 47.52 -3.68
C VAL A 354 -24.88 48.93 -3.55
N ALA A 355 -23.60 49.11 -3.90
CA ALA A 355 -23.05 50.33 -4.51
C ALA A 355 -21.85 50.01 -5.43
N ASP A 356 -21.76 50.79 -6.51
CA ASP A 356 -20.90 50.72 -7.69
C ASP A 356 -19.65 51.61 -7.50
N ASP A 357 -18.47 51.19 -7.97
CA ASP A 357 -17.49 52.11 -8.59
C ASP A 357 -16.36 51.38 -9.33
N SER A 358 -15.93 52.00 -10.43
CA SER A 358 -14.89 51.54 -11.36
C SER A 358 -13.49 52.02 -10.93
N ILE A 359 -12.41 51.26 -11.23
CA ILE A 359 -11.05 51.76 -11.61
C ILE A 359 -10.14 50.57 -11.99
N GLU A 360 -9.33 50.81 -13.02
CA GLU A 360 -8.37 49.93 -13.71
C GLU A 360 -7.16 49.47 -12.87
N GLY A 361 -6.54 48.36 -13.30
CA GLY A 361 -5.09 48.16 -13.13
C GLY A 361 -4.68 46.78 -12.60
N ALA A 362 -4.10 45.97 -13.50
CA ALA A 362 -3.14 44.88 -13.28
C ALA A 362 -3.44 43.79 -12.21
N GLU A 363 -3.53 42.53 -12.66
CA GLU A 363 -2.72 41.39 -12.16
C GLU A 363 -3.39 40.02 -12.39
N SER A 364 -2.53 39.04 -12.71
CA SER A 364 -2.72 37.61 -12.45
C SER A 364 -3.89 36.91 -13.16
N ARG A 365 -3.58 36.33 -14.34
CA ARG A 365 -4.37 35.23 -14.93
C ARG A 365 -4.32 34.00 -14.00
N ARG A 366 -5.15 34.01 -12.96
CA ARG A 366 -5.55 32.80 -12.23
C ARG A 366 -6.30 31.92 -13.21
N SER A 367 -5.66 30.82 -13.63
CA SER A 367 -6.27 29.69 -14.31
C SER A 367 -7.43 29.17 -13.47
N ARG A 368 -8.65 29.66 -13.73
CA ARG A 368 -9.88 29.12 -13.14
C ARG A 368 -10.08 27.72 -13.70
N MET A 369 -9.75 26.70 -12.89
CA MET A 369 -10.23 25.34 -13.13
C MET A 369 -11.76 25.37 -13.20
N PRO A 370 -12.39 24.66 -14.17
CA PRO A 370 -13.84 24.57 -14.23
C PRO A 370 -14.40 23.98 -12.93
N TRP A 371 -15.41 24.63 -12.38
CA TRP A 371 -16.15 24.28 -11.15
C TRP A 371 -16.87 22.91 -11.20
N ALA A 372 -16.64 22.10 -12.23
CA ALA A 372 -17.17 20.75 -12.40
C ALA A 372 -16.55 19.72 -11.42
N VAL A 373 -15.48 20.07 -10.71
CA VAL A 373 -14.80 19.19 -9.73
C VAL A 373 -15.53 19.13 -8.37
N LEU A 374 -16.54 19.99 -8.13
CA LEU A 374 -17.24 20.08 -6.84
C LEU A 374 -18.68 19.56 -6.84
N ARG A 375 -19.20 19.06 -7.97
CA ARG A 375 -20.45 18.31 -8.00
C ARG A 375 -20.18 16.93 -8.54
N GLY A 376 -20.44 15.92 -7.70
CA GLY A 376 -20.50 14.51 -8.08
C GLY A 376 -21.65 14.21 -9.04
N GLU A 377 -21.69 14.92 -10.17
CA GLU A 377 -22.57 14.63 -11.29
C GLU A 377 -21.97 13.47 -12.07
N ARG A 378 -22.71 12.37 -12.07
CA ARG A 378 -22.39 11.08 -12.68
C ARG A 378 -22.28 11.23 -14.20
N PHE A 379 -21.09 11.51 -14.71
CA PHE A 379 -20.69 11.06 -16.04
C PHE A 379 -19.75 9.86 -15.88
N LYS A 380 -20.34 8.71 -15.54
CA LYS A 380 -19.64 7.44 -15.65
C LYS A 380 -19.90 6.91 -17.05
N GLU A 381 -18.97 7.11 -17.97
CA GLU A 381 -18.70 6.02 -18.91
C GLU A 381 -18.42 4.81 -18.02
N LYS A 382 -19.31 3.82 -18.07
CA LYS A 382 -19.20 2.65 -17.22
C LYS A 382 -17.95 1.92 -17.70
N ILE A 383 -16.91 1.89 -16.87
CA ILE A 383 -15.70 1.11 -17.16
C ILE A 383 -16.14 -0.35 -17.36
N GLU A 384 -16.00 -0.84 -18.58
CA GLU A 384 -16.36 -2.22 -18.91
C GLU A 384 -15.20 -3.17 -18.58
N ALA A 385 -15.53 -4.35 -18.07
CA ALA A 385 -14.51 -5.34 -17.74
C ALA A 385 -13.74 -5.85 -18.97
N SER A 386 -14.37 -5.84 -20.15
CA SER A 386 -13.74 -6.11 -21.45
C SER A 386 -12.59 -5.13 -21.72
N ALA A 387 -12.80 -3.84 -21.47
CA ALA A 387 -11.77 -2.81 -21.65
C ALA A 387 -10.60 -2.99 -20.66
N ILE A 388 -10.88 -3.45 -19.44
CA ILE A 388 -9.84 -3.79 -18.45
C ILE A 388 -9.00 -4.96 -18.94
N LEU A 389 -9.65 -6.03 -19.40
CA LEU A 389 -8.96 -7.20 -19.94
C LEU A 389 -8.10 -6.84 -21.16
N GLU A 390 -8.62 -6.05 -22.09
CA GLU A 390 -7.88 -5.57 -23.26
C GLU A 390 -6.59 -4.83 -22.83
N LYS A 391 -6.65 -4.00 -21.78
CA LYS A 391 -5.43 -3.34 -21.27
C LYS A 391 -4.44 -4.31 -20.67
N PHE A 392 -4.88 -5.35 -19.97
CA PHE A 392 -3.97 -6.39 -19.50
C PHE A 392 -3.35 -7.17 -20.65
N GLU A 393 -4.12 -7.57 -21.66
CA GLU A 393 -3.61 -8.26 -22.84
C GLU A 393 -2.57 -7.42 -23.59
N LEU A 394 -2.84 -6.13 -23.79
CA LEU A 394 -1.87 -5.19 -24.35
C LEU A 394 -0.61 -5.07 -23.48
N ALA A 395 -0.73 -5.08 -22.16
CA ALA A 395 0.43 -5.06 -21.27
C ALA A 395 1.25 -6.36 -21.41
N LEU A 396 0.60 -7.53 -21.40
CA LEU A 396 1.24 -8.83 -21.53
C LEU A 396 1.97 -8.99 -22.87
N GLU A 397 1.32 -8.65 -23.99
CA GLU A 397 1.92 -8.71 -25.32
C GLU A 397 3.20 -7.87 -25.40
N ASN A 398 3.20 -6.71 -24.75
CA ASN A 398 4.34 -5.82 -24.77
C ASN A 398 5.42 -6.19 -23.76
N TYR A 399 5.07 -6.70 -22.58
CA TYR A 399 6.05 -7.23 -21.64
C TYR A 399 6.80 -8.44 -22.19
N ALA A 400 6.13 -9.33 -22.93
CA ALA A 400 6.75 -10.50 -23.55
C ALA A 400 7.92 -10.15 -24.50
N LYS A 401 7.94 -8.93 -25.05
CA LYS A 401 9.03 -8.41 -25.92
C LYS A 401 10.31 -8.13 -25.12
N PHE A 402 10.19 -7.93 -23.80
CA PHE A 402 11.30 -7.58 -22.91
C PHE A 402 11.58 -8.74 -21.98
N SER A 403 12.47 -9.60 -22.42
CA SER A 403 12.79 -10.82 -21.70
C SER A 403 13.27 -10.60 -20.24
N PHE A 404 13.84 -9.44 -19.91
CA PHE A 404 14.22 -9.10 -18.52
C PHE A 404 13.02 -8.74 -17.62
N ALA A 405 11.86 -8.47 -18.22
CA ALA A 405 10.60 -8.15 -17.56
C ALA A 405 9.72 -9.39 -17.29
N ALA A 406 10.25 -10.61 -17.45
CA ALA A 406 9.49 -11.86 -17.25
C ALA A 406 8.74 -11.94 -15.91
N MET A 407 9.36 -11.48 -14.81
CA MET A 407 8.67 -11.43 -13.50
C MET A 407 7.51 -10.42 -13.49
N ILE A 408 7.66 -9.29 -14.18
CA ILE A 408 6.60 -8.28 -14.30
C ILE A 408 5.46 -8.79 -15.17
N GLU A 409 5.79 -9.48 -16.26
CA GLU A 409 4.83 -10.17 -17.12
C GLU A 409 4.01 -11.20 -16.34
N TYR A 410 4.67 -12.02 -15.52
CA TYR A 410 4.02 -12.98 -14.63
C TYR A 410 3.08 -12.29 -13.63
N ASP A 411 3.55 -11.25 -12.94
CA ASP A 411 2.72 -10.49 -11.99
C ASP A 411 1.52 -9.85 -12.68
N CYS A 412 1.70 -9.29 -13.88
CA CYS A 412 0.64 -8.71 -14.69
C CYS A 412 -0.42 -9.76 -15.07
N MET A 413 0.02 -10.97 -15.45
CA MET A 413 -0.88 -12.08 -15.78
C MET A 413 -1.71 -12.50 -14.56
N MET A 414 -1.10 -12.61 -13.38
CA MET A 414 -1.84 -12.94 -12.15
C MET A 414 -2.87 -11.86 -11.78
N LYS A 415 -2.57 -10.59 -12.03
CA LYS A 415 -3.53 -9.48 -11.88
C LYS A 415 -4.69 -9.58 -12.88
N ALA A 416 -4.41 -9.92 -14.14
CA ALA A 416 -5.44 -10.18 -15.15
C ALA A 416 -6.35 -11.35 -14.77
N VAL A 417 -5.77 -12.45 -14.27
CA VAL A 417 -6.52 -13.60 -13.72
C VAL A 417 -7.46 -13.17 -12.60
N SER A 418 -7.03 -12.22 -11.76
CA SER A 418 -7.85 -11.72 -10.66
C SER A 418 -9.14 -11.01 -11.14
N LEU A 419 -9.18 -10.46 -12.36
CA LEU A 419 -10.38 -9.86 -12.95
C LEU A 419 -11.49 -10.90 -13.10
N TYR A 420 -11.18 -12.05 -13.71
CA TYR A 420 -12.14 -13.15 -13.86
C TYR A 420 -12.62 -13.66 -12.51
N ARG A 421 -11.73 -13.73 -11.51
CA ARG A 421 -12.08 -14.09 -10.13
C ARG A 421 -13.08 -13.11 -9.53
N TYR A 422 -12.89 -11.80 -9.69
CA TYR A 422 -13.85 -10.78 -9.23
C TYR A 422 -15.20 -10.87 -9.94
N GLN A 423 -15.21 -11.25 -11.22
CA GLN A 423 -16.43 -11.49 -12.00
C GLN A 423 -17.07 -12.86 -11.73
N ARG A 424 -16.43 -13.73 -10.92
CA ARG A 424 -16.84 -15.12 -10.67
C ARG A 424 -16.89 -16.00 -11.92
N MET A 425 -16.11 -15.65 -12.94
CA MET A 425 -15.97 -16.42 -14.18
C MET A 425 -14.84 -17.44 -14.04
N TYR A 426 -15.06 -18.48 -13.22
CA TYR A 426 -13.99 -19.41 -12.82
C TYR A 426 -13.48 -20.32 -13.94
N VAL A 427 -14.33 -20.65 -14.92
CA VAL A 427 -13.92 -21.45 -16.09
C VAL A 427 -12.98 -20.63 -16.97
N ASP A 428 -13.38 -19.41 -17.32
CA ASP A 428 -12.55 -18.51 -18.12
C ASP A 428 -11.25 -18.11 -17.40
N MET A 429 -11.33 -17.92 -16.08
CA MET A 429 -10.15 -17.73 -15.22
C MET A 429 -9.16 -18.90 -15.36
N GLU A 430 -9.64 -20.15 -15.27
CA GLU A 430 -8.79 -21.34 -15.37
C GLU A 430 -8.13 -21.45 -16.74
N VAL A 431 -8.92 -21.27 -17.81
CA VAL A 431 -8.43 -21.31 -19.20
C VAL A 431 -7.35 -20.24 -19.40
N PHE A 432 -7.66 -18.99 -19.06
CA PHE A 432 -6.71 -17.88 -19.20
C PHE A 432 -5.43 -18.12 -18.39
N HIS A 433 -5.54 -18.55 -17.13
CA HIS A 433 -4.39 -18.84 -16.29
C HIS A 433 -3.54 -19.98 -16.88
N ARG A 434 -4.15 -21.10 -17.29
CA ARG A 434 -3.45 -22.26 -17.86
C ARG A 434 -2.69 -21.90 -19.14
N ASP A 435 -3.32 -21.13 -20.03
CA ASP A 435 -2.75 -20.78 -21.32
C ASP A 435 -1.51 -19.86 -21.18
N HIS A 436 -1.47 -19.02 -20.13
CA HIS A 436 -0.36 -18.10 -19.90
C HIS A 436 0.71 -18.64 -18.93
N ILE A 437 0.33 -19.46 -17.95
CA ILE A 437 1.25 -19.94 -16.91
C ILE A 437 2.26 -20.96 -17.46
N SER A 438 1.84 -21.75 -18.45
CA SER A 438 2.59 -22.90 -18.97
C SER A 438 4.00 -22.50 -19.44
N LYS A 439 4.12 -21.38 -20.16
CA LYS A 439 5.42 -20.89 -20.67
C LYS A 439 6.45 -20.62 -19.57
N PHE A 440 6.01 -20.22 -18.36
CA PHE A 440 6.92 -19.90 -17.24
C PHE A 440 7.41 -21.15 -16.52
N LEU A 441 6.69 -22.26 -16.69
CA LEU A 441 6.97 -23.55 -16.05
C LEU A 441 7.71 -24.52 -16.96
N GLU A 442 7.76 -24.27 -18.27
CA GLU A 442 8.53 -25.08 -19.21
C GLU A 442 10.02 -25.19 -18.83
N ASP A 443 10.63 -26.35 -19.07
CA ASP A 443 12.07 -26.56 -18.84
C ASP A 443 12.94 -25.69 -19.74
N SER A 444 12.42 -25.35 -20.93
CA SER A 444 13.03 -24.42 -21.89
C SER A 444 13.17 -23.00 -21.32
N PHE A 445 12.30 -22.62 -20.37
CA PHE A 445 12.29 -21.30 -19.77
C PHE A 445 13.31 -21.20 -18.63
N THR A 446 14.52 -20.77 -18.99
CA THR A 446 15.68 -20.73 -18.09
C THR A 446 15.82 -19.44 -17.28
N ARG A 447 14.92 -18.47 -17.47
CA ARG A 447 14.97 -17.18 -16.75
C ARG A 447 14.52 -17.25 -15.31
N PHE A 448 13.67 -18.22 -15.00
CA PHE A 448 13.25 -18.52 -13.65
C PHE A 448 14.04 -19.72 -13.15
N ASP A 449 14.66 -19.54 -11.99
CA ASP A 449 15.25 -20.65 -11.26
C ASP A 449 14.16 -21.56 -10.69
N ASN A 450 14.56 -22.73 -10.22
CA ASN A 450 13.64 -23.71 -9.65
C ASN A 450 12.87 -23.16 -8.44
N HIS A 451 13.48 -22.26 -7.68
CA HIS A 451 12.82 -21.61 -6.54
C HIS A 451 11.68 -20.69 -7.00
N THR A 452 11.90 -19.88 -8.02
CA THR A 452 10.86 -19.02 -8.61
C THR A 452 9.75 -19.86 -9.22
N LYS A 453 10.08 -20.92 -9.98
CA LYS A 453 9.06 -21.83 -10.53
C LYS A 453 8.24 -22.51 -9.42
N ALA A 454 8.88 -22.93 -8.33
CA ALA A 454 8.17 -23.49 -7.18
C ALA A 454 7.23 -22.46 -6.52
N ALA A 455 7.65 -21.20 -6.40
CA ALA A 455 6.80 -20.12 -5.90
C ALA A 455 5.60 -19.87 -6.82
N ILE A 456 5.79 -19.91 -8.14
CA ILE A 456 4.72 -19.80 -9.13
C ILE A 456 3.69 -20.93 -8.95
N CYS A 457 4.14 -22.18 -8.82
CA CYS A 457 3.24 -23.31 -8.55
C CYS A 457 2.46 -23.15 -7.24
N ASN A 458 3.12 -22.63 -6.19
CA ASN A 458 2.46 -22.35 -4.92
C ASN A 458 1.39 -21.24 -5.07
N ASN A 459 1.68 -20.18 -5.83
CA ASN A 459 0.72 -19.12 -6.12
C ASN A 459 -0.50 -19.63 -6.87
N SER A 460 -0.31 -20.48 -7.89
CA SER A 460 -1.42 -21.16 -8.58
C SER A 460 -2.24 -22.01 -7.61
N SER A 461 -1.60 -22.74 -6.68
CA SER A 461 -2.32 -23.50 -5.66
C SER A 461 -3.13 -22.61 -4.72
N ILE A 462 -2.65 -21.41 -4.37
CA ILE A 462 -3.38 -20.45 -3.56
C ILE A 462 -4.59 -19.93 -4.34
N LEU A 463 -4.38 -19.51 -5.59
CA LEU A 463 -5.44 -19.04 -6.49
C LEU A 463 -6.59 -20.05 -6.60
N TYR A 464 -6.30 -21.32 -6.92
CA TYR A 464 -7.34 -22.35 -7.05
C TYR A 464 -8.04 -22.65 -5.72
N ARG A 465 -7.33 -22.57 -4.60
CA ARG A 465 -7.93 -22.73 -3.27
C ARG A 465 -8.92 -21.59 -2.96
N GLU A 466 -8.63 -20.35 -3.37
CA GLU A 466 -9.51 -19.20 -3.16
C GLU A 466 -10.83 -19.30 -3.92
N VAL A 467 -10.84 -19.94 -5.08
CA VAL A 467 -12.06 -20.18 -5.87
C VAL A 467 -12.79 -21.48 -5.47
N GLY A 468 -12.37 -22.13 -4.39
CA GLY A 468 -13.06 -23.30 -3.82
C GLY A 468 -12.63 -24.65 -4.39
N PHE A 469 -11.60 -24.71 -5.24
CA PHE A 469 -11.02 -26.00 -5.66
C PHE A 469 -10.20 -26.58 -4.51
N THR A 470 -10.69 -27.69 -3.94
CA THR A 470 -9.94 -28.49 -2.99
C THR A 470 -9.34 -29.71 -3.70
N ARG A 471 -8.14 -30.14 -3.29
CA ARG A 471 -7.31 -31.20 -3.92
C ARG A 471 -8.04 -32.53 -4.26
N LYS A 472 -9.26 -32.77 -3.76
CA LYS A 472 -10.05 -33.95 -4.11
C LYS A 472 -10.61 -33.92 -5.54
N CYS A 473 -10.59 -32.77 -6.23
CA CYS A 473 -11.11 -32.63 -7.60
C CYS A 473 -10.03 -32.51 -8.69
N SER A 474 -8.75 -32.62 -8.35
CA SER A 474 -7.63 -32.22 -9.24
C SER A 474 -6.95 -33.38 -9.99
N PHE A 475 -7.37 -34.62 -9.78
CA PHE A 475 -6.81 -35.79 -10.47
C PHE A 475 -7.87 -36.51 -11.29
N PHE A 476 -8.45 -35.82 -12.27
CA PHE A 476 -9.00 -36.49 -13.45
C PHE A 476 -8.30 -35.91 -14.68
N CYS A 477 -7.18 -36.53 -15.02
CA CYS A 477 -6.62 -36.44 -16.36
C CYS A 477 -7.58 -37.22 -17.28
N PRO A 478 -8.16 -36.65 -18.35
CA PRO A 478 -8.77 -37.46 -19.38
C PRO A 478 -7.63 -38.18 -20.12
N SER A 479 -7.68 -39.50 -20.07
CA SER A 479 -6.92 -40.44 -20.91
C SER A 479 -7.05 -40.15 -22.39
#